data_AF-A0A139RHZ0-F1
#
_entry.id   AF-A0A139RHZ0-F1
#
_cell.length_a   1.000
_cell.length_b   1.000
_cell.length_c   1.000
_cell.angle_alpha   90.00
_cell.angle_beta   90.00
_cell.angle_gamma   90.00
#
_symmetry.space_group_name_H-M   'P 1'
#
loop_
_entity.id
_entity.type
_entity.pdbx_description
1 polymer ?
#
loop_
_entity_poly.entity_id
_entity_poly.type
_entity_poly.pdbx_seq_one_letter_code
_entity_poly.pdbx_strand_id
1 'polypeptide(L)'
;MLPCPWLYHDIGKSLNLRPSPNPLYQQWIETYITDELEQQIREEGALVNQLYRESDETDKKKMLDAFHISVHMEAKFWEMAYQHQTWKSDL
;
A
#
# COMPACT_ATOMS: atom_id res chain seq x y z
N MET A 1 1.03 -6.58 5.37
CA MET A 1 2.08 -6.80 4.35
C MET A 1 1.50 -6.39 3.01
N LEU A 2 0.53 -7.11 2.45
CA LEU A 2 -0.49 -6.50 1.57
C LEU A 2 -1.49 -5.74 2.44
N PRO A 3 -1.84 -4.47 2.17
CA PRO A 3 -1.95 -3.77 0.87
C PRO A 3 -0.81 -2.82 0.48
N CYS A 4 0.20 -2.59 1.33
CA CYS A 4 1.19 -1.52 1.16
C CYS A 4 1.91 -1.51 -0.21
N PRO A 5 2.62 -2.58 -0.64
CA PRO A 5 3.31 -2.56 -1.94
C PRO A 5 2.34 -2.43 -3.12
N TRP A 6 1.15 -3.03 -3.03
CA TRP A 6 0.12 -2.92 -4.05
C TRP A 6 -0.37 -1.48 -4.22
N LEU A 7 -0.72 -0.79 -3.13
CA LEU A 7 -1.17 0.60 -3.19
C LEU A 7 -0.12 1.54 -3.79
N TYR A 8 1.14 1.40 -3.38
CA TYR A 8 2.21 2.25 -3.91
C TYR A 8 2.48 1.97 -5.39
N HIS A 9 2.42 0.71 -5.83
CA HIS A 9 2.55 0.36 -7.24
C HIS A 9 1.44 0.98 -8.10
N ASP A 10 0.19 0.86 -7.66
CA ASP A 10 -0.96 1.42 -8.37
C ASP A 10 -0.90 2.96 -8.44
N ILE A 11 -0.55 3.61 -7.33
CA ILE A 11 -0.34 5.07 -7.27
C ILE A 11 0.81 5.48 -8.19
N GLY A 12 1.96 4.78 -8.11
CA GLY A 12 3.13 5.03 -8.94
C GLY A 12 2.79 4.95 -10.43
N LYS A 13 2.09 3.90 -10.85
CA LYS A 13 1.64 3.74 -12.24
C LYS A 13 0.75 4.88 -12.69
N SER A 14 -0.21 5.27 -11.86
CA SER A 14 -1.12 6.39 -12.13
C SER A 14 -0.37 7.72 -12.28
N LEU A 15 0.59 8.00 -11.38
CA LEU A 15 1.41 9.20 -11.43
C LEU A 15 2.35 9.22 -12.64
N ASN A 16 2.91 8.07 -13.03
CA ASN A 16 3.84 7.99 -14.16
C ASN A 16 3.20 8.30 -15.51
N LEU A 17 1.86 8.29 -15.62
CA LEU A 17 1.14 8.79 -16.80
C LEU A 17 1.38 10.30 -17.05
N ARG A 18 1.77 11.04 -16.01
CA ARG A 18 2.14 12.46 -16.07
C ARG A 18 3.42 12.66 -15.24
N PRO A 19 4.61 12.43 -15.82
CA PRO A 19 5.87 12.47 -15.11
C PRO A 19 6.09 13.78 -14.35
N SER A 20 6.72 13.68 -13.18
CA SER A 20 7.00 14.84 -12.35
C SER A 20 8.15 15.67 -12.93
N PRO A 21 8.05 17.01 -12.96
CA PRO A 21 9.17 17.86 -13.34
C PRO A 21 10.27 17.89 -12.25
N ASN A 22 9.98 17.40 -11.03
CA ASN A 22 10.97 17.29 -9.96
C ASN A 22 11.64 15.90 -10.04
N PRO A 23 12.97 15.84 -10.27
CA PRO A 23 13.68 14.56 -10.45
C PRO A 23 13.62 13.65 -9.22
N LEU A 24 13.55 14.21 -8.00
CA LEU A 24 13.44 13.40 -6.78
C LEU A 24 12.09 12.70 -6.68
N TYR A 25 11.02 13.39 -7.06
CA TYR A 25 9.67 12.81 -7.06
C TYR A 25 9.50 11.79 -8.18
N GLN A 26 10.11 12.05 -9.34
CA GLN A 26 10.12 11.09 -10.44
C GLN A 26 10.87 9.82 -10.06
N GLN A 27 12.05 9.94 -9.44
CA GLN A 27 12.80 8.79 -8.93
C GLN A 27 12.00 7.98 -7.90
N TRP A 28 11.27 8.67 -7.01
CA TRP A 28 10.39 8.02 -6.06
C TRP A 28 9.28 7.22 -6.78
N ILE A 29 8.62 7.81 -7.79
CA ILE A 29 7.60 7.11 -8.60
C ILE A 29 8.18 5.86 -9.27
N GLU A 30 9.35 6.00 -9.89
CA GLU A 30 10.05 4.92 -10.62
C GLU A 30 10.38 3.72 -9.72
N THR A 31 10.62 3.97 -8.43
CA THR A 31 10.91 2.93 -7.44
C THR A 31 9.74 1.96 -7.26
N TYR A 32 8.49 2.41 -7.48
CA TYR A 32 7.30 1.60 -7.23
C TYR A 32 6.65 1.01 -8.48
N ILE A 33 7.16 1.30 -9.69
CA ILE A 33 6.54 0.81 -10.94
C ILE A 33 7.35 -0.27 -11.63
N THR A 34 8.28 -0.91 -10.92
CA THR A 34 9.13 -1.95 -11.50
C THR A 34 8.35 -3.24 -11.75
N ASP A 35 8.77 -3.98 -12.78
CA ASP A 35 8.16 -5.27 -13.13
C ASP A 35 8.36 -6.31 -12.02
N GLU A 36 9.48 -6.26 -11.31
CA GLU A 36 9.76 -7.14 -10.17
C GLU A 36 8.76 -6.93 -9.03
N LEU A 37 8.43 -5.67 -8.73
CA LEU A 37 7.44 -5.35 -7.71
C LEU A 37 6.03 -5.78 -8.15
N GLU A 38 5.67 -5.58 -9.42
CA GLU A 38 4.40 -6.06 -9.96
C GLU A 38 4.27 -7.59 -9.82
N GLN A 39 5.34 -8.32 -10.14
CA GLN A 39 5.37 -9.77 -10.01
C GLN A 39 5.22 -10.20 -8.55
N GLN A 40 5.93 -9.55 -7.63
CA GLN A 40 5.81 -9.83 -6.19
C GLN A 40 4.38 -9.59 -5.69
N ILE A 41 3.74 -8.49 -6.08
CA ILE A 41 2.34 -8.19 -5.72
C ILE A 41 1.40 -9.29 -6.21
N ARG A 42 1.60 -9.78 -7.44
CA ARG A 42 0.79 -10.87 -8.00
C ARG A 42 0.95 -12.17 -7.22
N GLU A 43 2.19 -12.53 -6.88
CA GLU A 43 2.50 -13.76 -6.13
C GLU A 43 1.95 -13.73 -4.71
N GLU A 44 2.22 -12.64 -3.97
CA GLU A 44 1.70 -12.46 -2.63
C GLU A 44 0.17 -12.38 -2.62
N GLY A 45 -0.43 -11.71 -3.61
CA GLY A 45 -1.87 -11.62 -3.78
C GLY A 45 -2.50 -12.99 -4.04
N ALA A 46 -1.87 -13.83 -4.86
CA ALA A 46 -2.32 -15.20 -5.11
C ALA A 46 -2.27 -16.05 -3.82
N LEU A 47 -1.19 -15.94 -3.05
CA LEU A 47 -1.03 -16.64 -1.78
C LEU A 47 -2.10 -16.21 -0.76
N VAL A 48 -2.31 -14.90 -0.56
CA VAL A 48 -3.34 -14.40 0.37
C VAL A 48 -4.74 -14.85 -0.05
N ASN A 49 -5.04 -14.80 -1.35
CA ASN A 49 -6.32 -15.28 -1.87
C ASN A 49 -6.51 -16.78 -1.67
N GLN A 50 -5.44 -17.58 -1.78
CA GLN A 50 -5.49 -19.01 -1.45
C GLN A 50 -5.80 -19.23 0.02
N LEU A 51 -5.04 -18.61 0.93
CA LEU A 51 -5.23 -18.72 2.37
C LEU A 51 -6.64 -18.28 2.79
N TYR A 52 -7.17 -17.23 2.17
CA TYR A 52 -8.54 -16.76 2.40
C TYR A 52 -9.58 -17.84 2.04
N ARG A 53 -9.41 -18.54 0.91
CA ARG A 53 -10.34 -19.61 0.49
C ARG A 53 -10.27 -20.83 1.42
N GLU A 54 -9.11 -21.11 1.98
CA GLU A 54 -8.87 -22.26 2.89
C GLU A 54 -9.29 -21.96 4.34
N SER A 55 -9.54 -20.70 4.68
CA SER A 55 -9.91 -20.26 6.02
C SER A 55 -11.41 -20.43 6.31
N ASP A 56 -11.75 -20.48 7.60
CA ASP A 56 -13.14 -20.41 8.05
C ASP A 56 -13.71 -18.98 7.98
N GLU A 57 -15.01 -18.83 8.19
CA GLU A 57 -15.69 -17.52 8.10
C GLU A 57 -15.22 -16.51 9.16
N THR A 58 -14.76 -16.98 10.32
CA THR A 58 -14.25 -16.11 11.38
C THR A 58 -12.93 -15.49 10.95
N ASP A 59 -12.01 -16.30 10.43
CA ASP A 59 -10.70 -15.85 9.99
C ASP A 59 -10.78 -15.04 8.70
N LYS A 60 -11.65 -15.41 7.75
CA LYS A 60 -11.95 -14.58 6.58
C LYS A 60 -12.36 -13.16 6.97
N LYS A 61 -13.24 -13.02 7.97
CA LYS A 61 -13.64 -11.71 8.48
C LYS A 61 -12.44 -10.93 9.03
N LYS A 62 -11.61 -11.56 9.87
CA LYS A 62 -10.40 -10.92 10.41
C LYS A 62 -9.42 -10.50 9.32
N MET A 63 -9.24 -11.32 8.29
CA MET A 63 -8.36 -11.00 7.15
C MET A 63 -8.84 -9.74 6.42
N LEU A 64 -10.15 -9.65 6.15
CA LEU A 64 -10.74 -8.47 5.52
C LEU A 64 -10.66 -7.23 6.42
N ASP A 65 -10.94 -7.37 7.71
CA ASP A 65 -10.83 -6.27 8.67
C ASP A 65 -9.39 -5.75 8.75
N ALA A 66 -8.40 -6.64 8.82
CA ALA A 66 -6.99 -6.28 8.81
C ALA A 66 -6.57 -5.57 7.52
N PHE A 67 -7.10 -6.01 6.37
CA PHE A 67 -6.86 -5.37 5.08
C PHE A 67 -7.41 -3.93 5.07
N HIS A 68 -8.67 -3.73 5.48
CA HIS A 68 -9.30 -2.41 5.55
C HIS A 68 -8.59 -1.46 6.51
N ILE A 69 -8.20 -1.95 7.70
CA ILE A 69 -7.41 -1.17 8.66
C ILE A 69 -6.11 -0.72 8.01
N SER A 70 -5.42 -1.62 7.31
CA SER A 70 -4.14 -1.30 6.67
C SER A 70 -4.30 -0.22 5.59
N VAL A 71 -5.33 -0.31 4.72
CA VAL A 71 -5.63 0.76 3.72
C VAL A 71 -5.88 2.10 4.40
N HIS A 72 -6.65 2.11 5.49
CA HIS A 72 -6.92 3.34 6.24
C HIS A 72 -5.66 3.93 6.89
N MET A 73 -4.76 3.07 7.38
CA MET A 73 -3.48 3.51 7.93
C MET A 73 -2.56 4.08 6.86
N GLU A 74 -2.56 3.55 5.64
CA GLU A 74 -1.81 4.14 4.51
C GLU A 74 -2.32 5.54 4.14
N ALA A 75 -3.64 5.74 4.09
CA ALA A 75 -4.20 7.08 3.87
C ALA A 75 -3.77 8.05 4.99
N LYS A 76 -3.79 7.60 6.24
CA LYS A 76 -3.29 8.37 7.39
C LYS A 76 -1.80 8.64 7.33
N PHE A 77 -1.00 7.71 6.80
CA PHE A 77 0.44 7.89 6.64
C PHE A 77 0.75 9.07 5.71
N TRP A 78 0.04 9.16 4.57
CA TRP A 78 0.15 10.30 3.66
C TRP A 78 -0.28 11.62 4.31
N GLU A 79 -1.42 11.62 5.01
CA GLU A 79 -1.92 12.81 5.71
C GLU A 79 -0.94 13.27 6.80
N MET A 80 -0.38 12.34 7.57
CA MET A 80 0.59 12.59 8.63
C MET A 80 1.83 13.31 8.09
N ALA A 81 2.36 12.84 6.95
CA ALA A 81 3.49 13.46 6.28
C ALA A 81 3.13 14.86 5.75
N TYR A 82 1.96 15.01 5.12
CA TYR A 82 1.49 16.29 4.58
C TYR A 82 1.26 17.34 5.67
N GLN A 83 0.69 16.94 6.81
CA GLN A 83 0.44 17.82 7.95
C GLN A 83 1.66 18.03 8.86
N HIS A 84 2.77 17.34 8.59
CA HIS A 84 3.93 17.27 9.49
C HIS A 84 3.52 16.93 10.93
N GLN A 85 2.61 15.96 11.07
CA GLN A 85 2.03 15.61 12.37
C GLN A 85 3.13 15.23 13.36
N THR A 86 3.07 15.82 14.55
CA THR A 86 3.93 15.48 15.68
C THR A 86 3.12 14.77 16.76
N TRP A 87 3.84 14.12 17.67
CA TRP A 87 3.26 13.62 18.91
C TRP A 87 2.63 14.79 19.68
N LYS A 88 1.39 14.61 20.12
CA LYS A 88 0.79 15.48 21.13
C LYS A 88 1.13 14.90 22.49
N SER A 89 1.84 15.66 23.30
CA SER A 89 2.08 15.33 24.71
C SER A 89 0.90 15.86 25.51
N ASP A 90 0.16 14.97 26.15
CA ASP A 90 -0.91 15.33 27.11
C ASP A 90 -0.40 15.30 28.58
N LEU A 91 0.93 15.39 28.77
CA LEU A 91 1.56 15.56 30.08
C LEU A 91 1.56 17.02 30.54
#